data_AF-A0A831TWC0-F1
#
_entry.id   AF-A0A831TWC0-F1
#
_cell.length_a   1.000
_cell.length_b   1.000
_cell.length_c   1.000
_cell.angle_alpha   90.00
_cell.angle_beta   90.00
_cell.angle_gamma   90.00
#
_symmetry.space_group_name_H-M   'P 1'
#
loop_
_entity.id
_entity.type
_entity.pdbx_description
1 polymer ?
#
loop_
_entity_poly.entity_id
_entity_poly.type
_entity_poly.pdbx_seq_one_letter_code
_entity_poly.pdbx_strand_id
1 'polypeptide(L)'
;RIWKHNRTLQRTREQARSRILGEELGISEPNRRDIEKLLLWEECGGICPYTGRAISLAALLGPEAQFDVEHIIPRHRSLDDSFLNKTLCEIRENREYKRDRTPFEAYGNTGVKWEQILQRVASFRGDARTEKLRRFQLAGEELEKWLSDFTSRQLNYTRYATRLAIRYLACLYGGTDDGVDPNGKRRVVASRGQITAYLRDALGLNQILGGGATKPREDHRHHAIDALAIALTDARTIKALQDAAAGSPYRHRSVFPKLEPPWQAFLTDATQAVASIVVSHRVDRKIRGRLHEETIYSPPRDEKTGHRSSNGTVVHVRKPLRDLSKDDGERIVDPVVRRLVKEKLNGGEPKEVFQDEANLPHLVARDGRRIPIRKARIRRSASVVALGTGARERHVLPGANHHLEIFEVCDRAGRPRWKGKVVSRLEAYQRARTGQPIVQRDHGPGTRFLFSLVSNPGGDTIELDEPDGSRRLYLVESISRTADGAIQIEFVPLNDARRAAERRELKERHRASLERLRKRNCRKVVVDPIGRVFPAND
;
A
#
# COMPACT_ATOMS: atom_id res chain seq x y z
N ARG A 1 -7.93 -10.45 12.12
CA ARG A 1 -7.48 -11.84 11.91
C ARG A 1 -6.52 -11.97 10.72
N ILE A 2 -6.89 -11.52 9.51
CA ILE A 2 -6.03 -11.60 8.29
C ILE A 2 -4.71 -10.82 8.42
N TRP A 3 -4.72 -9.59 8.95
CA TRP A 3 -3.50 -8.80 9.10
C TRP A 3 -2.50 -9.39 10.10
N LYS A 4 -2.99 -10.00 11.19
CA LYS A 4 -2.14 -10.73 12.14
C LYS A 4 -1.49 -11.94 11.45
N HIS A 5 -2.27 -12.72 10.70
CA HIS A 5 -1.77 -13.85 9.92
C HIS A 5 -0.73 -13.42 8.85
N ASN A 6 -1.00 -12.36 8.09
CA ASN A 6 -0.04 -11.82 7.11
C ASN A 6 1.26 -11.33 7.76
N ARG A 7 1.17 -10.68 8.93
CA ARG A 7 2.35 -10.30 9.72
C ARG A 7 3.12 -11.50 10.26
N THR A 8 2.43 -12.53 10.72
CA THR A 8 3.07 -13.79 11.14
C THR A 8 3.79 -14.43 9.96
N LEU A 9 3.15 -14.55 8.79
CA LEU A 9 3.79 -15.06 7.57
C LEU A 9 5.00 -14.22 7.16
N GLN A 10 4.90 -12.89 7.25
CA GLN A 10 6.03 -12.00 6.97
C GLN A 10 7.19 -12.26 7.93
N ARG A 11 6.94 -12.32 9.24
CA ARG A 11 7.95 -12.64 10.26
C ARG A 11 8.59 -14.00 10.05
N THR A 12 7.79 -15.03 9.75
CA THR A 12 8.29 -16.38 9.47
C THR A 12 9.20 -16.39 8.23
N ARG A 13 8.88 -15.61 7.19
CA ARG A 13 9.74 -15.47 6.00
C ARG A 13 11.02 -14.68 6.30
N GLU A 14 10.93 -13.64 7.13
CA GLU A 14 12.10 -12.87 7.58
C GLU A 14 13.05 -13.74 8.42
N GLN A 15 12.51 -14.53 9.36
CA GLN A 15 13.27 -15.52 10.14
C GLN A 15 13.94 -16.57 9.26
N ALA A 16 13.20 -17.13 8.30
CA ALA A 16 13.75 -18.07 7.32
C ALA A 16 14.89 -17.43 6.52
N ARG A 17 14.73 -16.17 6.08
CA ARG A 17 15.79 -15.43 5.37
C ARG A 17 17.04 -15.26 6.24
N SER A 18 16.87 -14.82 7.49
CA SER A 18 17.99 -14.68 8.44
C SER A 18 18.69 -16.01 8.71
N ARG A 19 17.94 -17.11 8.80
CA ARG A 19 18.50 -18.45 8.98
C ARG A 19 19.36 -18.85 7.78
N ILE A 20 18.85 -18.71 6.56
CA ILE A 20 19.62 -19.06 5.34
C ILE A 20 20.92 -18.24 5.25
N LEU A 21 20.87 -16.95 5.60
CA LEU A 21 22.06 -16.09 5.62
C LEU A 21 23.10 -16.48 6.69
N GLY A 22 22.67 -17.16 7.75
CA GLY A 22 23.56 -17.66 8.79
C GLY A 22 24.21 -19.01 8.47
N GLU A 23 23.80 -19.66 7.37
CA GLU A 23 24.40 -20.91 6.91
C GLU A 23 25.54 -20.61 5.92
N GLU A 24 26.65 -21.35 5.99
CA GLU A 24 27.80 -21.22 5.07
C GLU A 24 27.53 -21.86 3.69
N LEU A 25 26.42 -21.47 3.06
CA LEU A 25 25.93 -22.05 1.79
C LEU A 25 26.27 -21.20 0.56
N GLY A 26 26.99 -20.09 0.74
CA GLY A 26 27.35 -19.17 -0.35
C GLY A 26 26.18 -18.34 -0.90
N ILE A 27 25.06 -18.26 -0.17
CA ILE A 27 23.86 -17.52 -0.58
C ILE A 27 23.89 -16.12 0.04
N SER A 28 24.26 -15.11 -0.73
CA SER A 28 24.30 -13.71 -0.28
C SER A 28 22.93 -13.04 -0.25
N GLU A 29 21.99 -13.50 -1.09
CA GLU A 29 20.64 -12.95 -1.14
C GLU A 29 19.57 -14.04 -1.37
N PRO A 30 18.98 -14.61 -0.30
CA PRO A 30 17.99 -15.67 -0.43
C PRO A 30 16.75 -15.20 -1.18
N ASN A 31 16.40 -15.91 -2.25
CA ASN A 31 15.23 -15.61 -3.06
C ASN A 31 13.95 -16.24 -2.49
N ARG A 32 12.80 -15.98 -3.10
CA ARG A 32 11.49 -16.50 -2.65
C ARG A 32 11.43 -18.03 -2.57
N ARG A 33 12.12 -18.72 -3.47
CA ARG A 33 12.15 -20.18 -3.57
C ARG A 33 13.03 -20.79 -2.48
N ASP A 34 14.16 -20.16 -2.15
CA ASP A 34 15.04 -20.62 -1.05
C ASP A 34 14.29 -20.57 0.29
N ILE A 35 13.54 -19.49 0.52
CA ILE A 35 12.66 -19.35 1.67
C ILE A 35 11.57 -20.45 1.66
N GLU A 36 10.95 -20.74 0.52
CA GLU A 36 9.93 -21.80 0.42
C GLU A 36 10.50 -23.20 0.72
N LYS A 37 11.70 -23.50 0.20
CA LYS A 37 12.41 -24.75 0.47
C LYS A 37 12.70 -24.94 1.96
N LEU A 38 13.21 -23.91 2.64
CA LEU A 38 13.51 -23.98 4.07
C LEU A 38 12.23 -24.22 4.90
N LEU A 39 11.13 -23.53 4.58
CA LEU A 39 9.86 -23.73 5.29
C LEU A 39 9.30 -25.13 5.12
N LEU A 40 9.41 -25.73 3.92
CA LEU A 40 9.01 -27.12 3.69
C LEU A 40 9.95 -28.11 4.39
N TRP A 41 11.25 -27.79 4.48
CA TRP A 41 12.23 -28.59 5.21
C TRP A 41 11.92 -28.65 6.70
N GLU A 42 11.58 -27.51 7.32
CA GLU A 42 11.17 -27.46 8.71
C GLU A 42 9.85 -28.21 8.95
N GLU A 43 8.91 -28.13 8.00
CA GLU A 43 7.62 -28.83 8.07
C GLU A 43 7.82 -30.36 8.06
N CYS A 44 8.64 -30.89 7.16
CA CYS A 44 8.90 -32.33 7.06
C CYS A 44 9.98 -32.84 8.03
N GLY A 45 10.47 -31.97 8.92
CA GLY A 45 11.50 -32.31 9.91
C GLY A 45 12.85 -32.69 9.29
N GLY A 46 13.15 -32.21 8.09
CA GLY A 46 14.37 -32.53 7.36
C GLY A 46 14.43 -33.98 6.82
N ILE A 47 13.29 -34.65 6.69
CA ILE A 47 13.20 -36.01 6.15
C ILE A 47 12.39 -35.98 4.86
N CYS A 48 12.87 -36.64 3.81
CA CYS A 48 12.13 -36.80 2.57
C CYS A 48 10.86 -37.64 2.81
N PRO A 49 9.66 -37.11 2.53
CA PRO A 49 8.41 -37.83 2.75
C PRO A 49 8.29 -39.10 1.90
N TYR A 50 8.85 -39.08 0.69
CA TYR A 50 8.74 -40.19 -0.27
C TYR A 50 9.77 -41.29 0.00
N THR A 51 11.04 -40.93 0.24
CA THR A 51 12.15 -41.89 0.35
C THR A 51 12.63 -42.14 1.78
N GLY A 52 12.29 -41.27 2.73
CA GLY A 52 12.80 -41.33 4.11
C GLY A 52 14.25 -40.87 4.28
N ARG A 53 14.95 -40.47 3.20
CA ARG A 53 16.32 -39.93 3.30
C ARG A 53 16.33 -38.61 4.07
N ALA A 54 17.35 -38.43 4.90
CA ALA A 54 17.63 -37.15 5.53
C ALA A 54 18.02 -36.10 4.49
N ILE A 55 17.51 -34.89 4.67
CA ILE A 55 17.75 -33.72 3.82
C ILE A 55 18.64 -32.78 4.61
N SER A 56 19.90 -32.60 4.22
CA SER A 56 20.72 -31.51 4.77
C SER A 56 20.38 -30.19 4.07
N LEU A 57 20.64 -29.06 4.73
CA LEU A 57 20.44 -27.74 4.09
C LEU A 57 21.33 -27.57 2.86
N ALA A 58 22.56 -28.10 2.89
CA ALA A 58 23.44 -28.15 1.71
C ALA A 58 22.84 -28.96 0.55
N ALA A 59 22.24 -30.13 0.83
CA ALA A 59 21.60 -30.95 -0.20
C ALA A 59 20.28 -30.36 -0.74
N LEU A 60 19.74 -29.30 -0.12
CA LEU A 60 18.49 -28.65 -0.51
C LEU A 60 18.71 -27.28 -1.19
N LEU A 61 19.63 -26.47 -0.64
CA LEU A 61 19.88 -25.08 -1.02
C LEU A 61 21.24 -24.90 -1.72
N GLY A 62 22.15 -25.87 -1.60
CA GLY A 62 23.47 -25.80 -2.20
C GLY A 62 23.47 -25.95 -3.73
N PRO A 63 24.63 -25.77 -4.38
CA PRO A 63 24.78 -25.79 -5.83
C PRO A 63 24.41 -27.14 -6.44
N GLU A 64 24.65 -28.24 -5.71
CA GLU A 64 24.32 -29.62 -6.11
C GLU A 64 23.08 -30.12 -5.35
N ALA A 65 21.97 -29.38 -5.46
CA ALA A 65 20.74 -29.75 -4.78
C ALA A 65 20.25 -31.16 -5.23
N GLN A 66 20.04 -32.05 -4.27
CA GLN A 66 19.49 -33.40 -4.47
C GLN A 66 17.97 -33.44 -4.24
N PHE A 67 17.44 -32.43 -3.55
CA PHE A 67 16.04 -32.30 -3.21
C PHE A 67 15.47 -31.00 -3.77
N ASP A 68 14.19 -31.04 -4.13
CA ASP A 68 13.48 -29.88 -4.61
C ASP A 68 12.03 -29.87 -4.14
N VAL A 69 11.36 -28.74 -4.34
CA VAL A 69 9.93 -28.61 -4.09
C VAL A 69 9.16 -29.40 -5.15
N GLU A 70 8.22 -30.23 -4.69
CA GLU A 70 7.32 -31.02 -5.53
C GLU A 70 5.86 -30.74 -5.16
N HIS A 71 4.98 -30.79 -6.16
CA HIS A 71 3.53 -30.72 -5.95
C HIS A 71 2.96 -32.09 -5.59
N ILE A 72 2.27 -32.19 -4.46
CA ILE A 72 1.61 -33.43 -4.00
C ILE A 72 0.65 -33.90 -5.08
N ILE A 73 -0.36 -33.09 -5.39
CA ILE A 73 -1.21 -33.29 -6.57
C ILE A 73 -0.59 -32.53 -7.73
N PRO A 74 -0.29 -33.17 -8.87
CA PRO A 74 0.36 -32.53 -10.01
C PRO A 74 -0.29 -31.19 -10.38
N ARG A 75 0.56 -30.16 -10.58
CA ARG A 75 0.11 -28.77 -10.82
C ARG A 75 -0.80 -28.65 -12.03
N HIS A 76 -0.55 -29.41 -13.10
CA HIS A 76 -1.37 -29.36 -14.32
C HIS A 76 -2.80 -29.90 -14.09
N ARG A 77 -3.00 -30.84 -13.15
CA ARG A 77 -4.32 -31.35 -12.79
C ARG A 77 -5.09 -30.39 -11.88
N SER A 78 -4.41 -29.80 -10.89
CA SER A 78 -5.06 -29.02 -9.82
C SER A 78 -5.00 -27.50 -9.98
N LEU A 79 -4.03 -26.97 -10.75
CA LEU A 79 -3.60 -25.57 -10.75
C LEU A 79 -3.19 -25.02 -9.36
N ASP A 80 -3.04 -25.90 -8.36
CA ASP A 80 -2.76 -25.51 -6.98
C ASP A 80 -1.25 -25.37 -6.72
N ASP A 81 -0.76 -24.13 -6.73
CA ASP A 81 0.62 -23.78 -6.33
C ASP A 81 0.71 -23.29 -4.88
N SER A 82 -0.33 -23.55 -4.06
CA SER A 82 -0.31 -23.20 -2.65
C SER A 82 0.68 -24.07 -1.87
N PHE A 83 1.14 -23.55 -0.72
CA PHE A 83 2.01 -24.28 0.18
C PHE A 83 1.40 -25.62 0.65
N LEU A 84 0.07 -25.72 0.71
CA LEU A 84 -0.65 -26.95 1.07
C LEU A 84 -0.54 -28.04 0.00
N ASN A 85 -0.21 -27.69 -1.24
CA ASN A 85 0.05 -28.65 -2.30
C ASN A 85 1.53 -28.94 -2.50
N LYS A 86 2.42 -28.39 -1.67
CA LYS A 86 3.86 -28.51 -1.87
C LYS A 86 4.51 -29.30 -0.76
N THR A 87 5.55 -30.04 -1.10
CA THR A 87 6.42 -30.74 -0.16
C THR A 87 7.82 -30.87 -0.75
N LEU A 88 8.78 -31.42 -0.01
CA LEU A 88 10.08 -31.79 -0.56
C LEU A 88 10.06 -33.21 -1.12
N CYS A 89 10.83 -33.44 -2.18
CA CYS A 89 11.09 -34.76 -2.73
C CYS A 89 12.53 -34.82 -3.26
N GLU A 90 13.12 -36.01 -3.26
CA GLU A 90 14.36 -36.23 -4.00
C GLU A 90 14.10 -36.01 -5.49
N ILE A 91 14.98 -35.27 -6.18
CA ILE A 91 14.80 -34.91 -7.59
C ILE A 91 14.66 -36.17 -8.45
N ARG A 92 15.44 -37.20 -8.15
CA ARG A 92 15.45 -38.47 -8.88
C ARG A 92 14.17 -39.27 -8.65
N GLU A 93 13.75 -39.42 -7.38
CA GLU A 93 12.48 -40.08 -7.01
C GLU A 93 11.29 -39.40 -7.70
N ASN A 94 11.30 -38.07 -7.71
CA ASN A 94 10.24 -37.28 -8.32
C ASN A 94 10.15 -37.50 -9.84
N ARG A 95 11.29 -37.50 -10.54
CA ARG A 95 11.36 -37.61 -12.00
C ARG A 95 11.16 -39.03 -12.50
N GLU A 96 11.67 -40.03 -11.79
CA GLU A 96 11.68 -41.41 -12.27
C GLU A 96 10.43 -42.17 -11.83
N TYR A 97 9.95 -41.95 -10.60
CA TYR A 97 8.87 -42.73 -10.00
C TYR A 97 7.56 -41.94 -9.88
N LYS A 98 7.52 -40.82 -9.15
CA LYS A 98 6.27 -40.08 -8.95
C LYS A 98 5.73 -39.51 -10.26
N ARG A 99 6.57 -38.80 -11.03
CA ARG A 99 6.22 -38.15 -12.30
C ARG A 99 4.94 -37.31 -12.13
N ASP A 100 4.07 -37.35 -13.14
CA ASP A 100 2.79 -36.65 -13.21
C ASP A 100 1.65 -37.36 -12.46
N ARG A 101 1.97 -38.24 -11.51
CA ARG A 101 1.00 -38.98 -10.71
C ARG A 101 0.84 -38.37 -9.32
N THR A 102 -0.32 -38.61 -8.70
CA THR A 102 -0.50 -38.38 -7.26
C THR A 102 0.33 -39.38 -6.44
N PRO A 103 0.56 -39.14 -5.15
CA PRO A 103 1.28 -40.09 -4.32
C PRO A 103 0.57 -41.45 -4.25
N PHE A 104 -0.75 -41.47 -4.18
CA PHE A 104 -1.53 -42.71 -4.23
C PHE A 104 -1.36 -43.45 -5.56
N GLU A 105 -1.44 -42.75 -6.70
CA GLU A 105 -1.23 -43.38 -8.02
C GLU A 105 0.20 -43.90 -8.22
N ALA A 106 1.19 -43.28 -7.58
CA ALA A 106 2.59 -43.68 -7.68
C ALA A 106 2.96 -44.80 -6.70
N TYR A 107 2.42 -44.78 -5.48
CA TYR A 107 2.88 -45.60 -4.37
C TYR A 107 1.77 -46.40 -3.67
N GLY A 108 0.48 -46.15 -3.91
CA GLY A 108 -0.64 -46.74 -3.17
C GLY A 108 -0.68 -48.27 -3.16
N ASN A 109 -0.11 -48.90 -4.19
CA ASN A 109 -0.03 -50.37 -4.31
C ASN A 109 1.33 -50.96 -3.89
N THR A 110 2.20 -50.17 -3.25
CA THR A 110 3.56 -50.61 -2.85
C THR A 110 3.64 -51.20 -1.43
N GLY A 111 2.49 -51.42 -0.79
CA GLY A 111 2.39 -52.01 0.55
C GLY A 111 3.14 -51.18 1.61
N VAL A 112 4.18 -51.78 2.21
CA VAL A 112 4.97 -51.18 3.31
C VAL A 112 5.53 -49.81 2.94
N LYS A 113 5.99 -49.60 1.70
CA LYS A 113 6.54 -48.29 1.27
C LYS A 113 5.46 -47.20 1.34
N TRP A 114 4.20 -47.52 1.02
CA TRP A 114 3.09 -46.56 1.10
C TRP A 114 2.78 -46.17 2.54
N GLU A 115 2.70 -47.15 3.44
CA GLU A 115 2.46 -46.90 4.87
C GLU A 115 3.54 -46.02 5.49
N GLN A 116 4.81 -46.28 5.16
CA GLN A 116 5.93 -45.45 5.61
C GLN A 116 5.85 -44.01 5.09
N ILE A 117 5.41 -43.80 3.84
CA ILE A 117 5.17 -42.45 3.31
C ILE A 117 4.11 -41.74 4.13
N LEU A 118 2.97 -42.39 4.38
CA LEU A 118 1.87 -41.82 5.16
C LEU A 118 2.29 -41.51 6.60
N GLN A 119 3.07 -42.38 7.24
CA GLN A 119 3.61 -42.15 8.59
C GLN A 119 4.52 -40.91 8.65
N ARG A 120 5.40 -40.74 7.65
CA ARG A 120 6.25 -39.54 7.57
C ARG A 120 5.43 -38.27 7.38
N VAL A 121 4.43 -38.29 6.50
CA VAL A 121 3.54 -37.13 6.28
C VAL A 121 2.70 -36.83 7.53
N ALA A 122 2.22 -37.86 8.23
CA ALA A 122 1.51 -37.70 9.51
C ALA A 122 2.41 -37.15 10.64
N SER A 123 3.72 -37.17 10.46
CA SER A 123 4.70 -36.59 11.40
C SER A 123 5.07 -35.15 11.06
N PHE A 124 4.48 -34.54 10.02
CA PHE A 124 4.74 -33.14 9.67
C PHE A 124 4.38 -32.19 10.81
N ARG A 125 5.17 -31.13 10.93
CA ARG A 125 4.99 -30.08 11.93
C ARG A 125 3.95 -29.06 11.46
N GLY A 126 3.08 -28.63 12.37
CA GLY A 126 2.10 -27.56 12.13
C GLY A 126 0.78 -28.02 11.49
N ASP A 127 -0.14 -27.06 11.34
CA ASP A 127 -1.55 -27.32 11.02
C ASP A 127 -1.78 -27.81 9.57
N ALA A 128 -0.81 -27.58 8.67
CA ALA A 128 -0.89 -28.01 7.27
C ALA A 128 -0.86 -29.54 7.11
N ARG A 129 -0.35 -30.27 8.12
CA ARG A 129 -0.25 -31.73 8.14
C ARG A 129 -1.54 -32.42 7.73
N THR A 130 -2.65 -32.06 8.36
CA THR A 130 -3.93 -32.76 8.16
C THR A 130 -4.39 -32.70 6.71
N GLU A 131 -4.33 -31.52 6.10
CA GLU A 131 -4.72 -31.32 4.70
C GLU A 131 -3.70 -31.96 3.74
N LYS A 132 -2.40 -31.89 4.03
CA LYS A 132 -1.37 -32.56 3.21
C LYS A 132 -1.54 -34.07 3.24
N LEU A 133 -1.72 -34.67 4.40
CA LEU A 133 -1.97 -36.11 4.54
C LEU A 133 -3.20 -36.54 3.73
N ARG A 134 -4.30 -35.78 3.84
CA ARG A 134 -5.49 -36.02 3.03
C ARG A 134 -5.18 -36.02 1.54
N ARG A 135 -4.41 -35.04 1.04
CA ARG A 135 -4.04 -34.94 -0.37
C ARG A 135 -3.15 -36.08 -0.85
N PHE A 136 -2.29 -36.61 0.01
CA PHE A 136 -1.52 -37.82 -0.31
C PHE A 136 -2.46 -39.02 -0.54
N GLN A 137 -3.54 -39.13 0.22
CA GLN A 137 -4.46 -40.26 0.20
C GLN A 137 -5.54 -40.18 -0.89
N LEU A 138 -5.70 -39.04 -1.59
CA LEU A 138 -6.73 -38.89 -2.62
C LEU A 138 -6.56 -39.89 -3.76
N ALA A 139 -7.63 -40.61 -4.06
CA ALA A 139 -7.67 -41.68 -5.06
C ALA A 139 -9.04 -41.78 -5.75
N GLY A 140 -9.07 -42.39 -6.94
CA GLY A 140 -10.29 -42.75 -7.65
C GLY A 140 -11.32 -41.62 -7.77
N GLU A 141 -12.58 -41.92 -7.48
CA GLU A 141 -13.69 -40.96 -7.54
C GLU A 141 -13.51 -39.77 -6.59
N GLU A 142 -12.86 -39.95 -5.43
CA GLU A 142 -12.61 -38.84 -4.50
C GLU A 142 -11.62 -37.83 -5.09
N LEU A 143 -10.59 -38.30 -5.80
CA LEU A 143 -9.64 -37.43 -6.50
C LEU A 143 -10.32 -36.62 -7.61
N GLU A 144 -11.12 -37.27 -8.45
CA GLU A 144 -11.84 -36.60 -9.54
C GLU A 144 -12.85 -35.57 -9.01
N LYS A 145 -13.60 -35.94 -7.97
CA LYS A 145 -14.48 -35.01 -7.26
C LYS A 145 -13.70 -33.85 -6.66
N TRP A 146 -12.57 -34.12 -6.00
CA TRP A 146 -11.72 -33.07 -5.43
C TRP A 146 -11.20 -32.12 -6.50
N LEU A 147 -10.73 -32.63 -7.65
CA LEU A 147 -10.21 -31.82 -8.76
C LEU A 147 -11.31 -30.92 -9.38
N SER A 148 -12.50 -31.47 -9.59
CA SER A 148 -13.67 -30.72 -10.05
C SER A 148 -14.09 -29.65 -9.05
N ASP A 149 -14.23 -30.02 -7.77
CA ASP A 149 -14.58 -29.11 -6.68
C ASP A 149 -13.51 -28.05 -6.46
N PHE A 150 -12.24 -28.39 -6.64
CA PHE A 150 -11.12 -27.46 -6.48
C PHE A 150 -11.10 -26.45 -7.60
N THR A 151 -11.26 -26.88 -8.86
CA THR A 151 -11.37 -26.00 -10.03
C THR A 151 -12.57 -25.06 -9.90
N SER A 152 -13.73 -25.60 -9.51
CA SER A 152 -14.95 -24.83 -9.25
C SER A 152 -14.77 -23.86 -8.08
N ARG A 153 -14.07 -24.28 -7.01
CA ARG A 153 -13.70 -23.37 -5.90
C ARG A 153 -12.74 -22.28 -6.37
N GLN A 154 -11.79 -22.56 -7.26
CA GLN A 154 -10.89 -21.54 -7.80
C GLN A 154 -11.64 -20.47 -8.62
N LEU A 155 -12.79 -20.82 -9.19
CA LEU A 155 -13.73 -19.92 -9.86
C LEU A 155 -14.73 -19.23 -8.91
N ASN A 156 -14.79 -19.64 -7.63
CA ASN A 156 -15.71 -19.12 -6.63
C ASN A 156 -14.95 -18.35 -5.52
N TYR A 157 -15.32 -17.09 -5.32
CA TYR A 157 -14.68 -16.21 -4.35
C TYR A 157 -15.46 -16.16 -3.02
N THR A 158 -14.77 -16.35 -1.90
CA THR A 158 -15.40 -16.37 -0.56
C THR A 158 -15.39 -15.03 0.17
N ARG A 159 -14.69 -14.00 -0.35
CA ARG A 159 -14.63 -12.69 0.33
C ARG A 159 -15.92 -11.91 0.15
N TYR A 160 -16.36 -11.27 1.22
CA TYR A 160 -17.64 -10.58 1.33
C TYR A 160 -17.93 -9.58 0.20
N ALA A 161 -16.99 -8.68 -0.12
CA ALA A 161 -17.20 -7.67 -1.16
C ALA A 161 -17.44 -8.28 -2.55
N THR A 162 -16.70 -9.34 -2.90
CA THR A 162 -16.87 -10.04 -4.17
C THR A 162 -18.20 -10.80 -4.21
N ARG A 163 -18.60 -11.44 -3.10
CA ARG A 163 -19.92 -12.08 -3.00
C ARG A 163 -21.05 -11.08 -3.19
N LEU A 164 -20.95 -9.91 -2.56
CA LEU A 164 -21.94 -8.87 -2.71
C LEU A 164 -21.99 -8.33 -4.14
N ALA A 165 -20.83 -8.16 -4.78
CA ALA A 165 -20.76 -7.76 -6.19
C ALA A 165 -21.39 -8.82 -7.12
N ILE A 166 -21.13 -10.11 -6.89
CA ILE A 166 -21.75 -11.22 -7.63
C ILE A 166 -23.27 -11.13 -7.49
N ARG A 167 -23.78 -11.06 -6.25
CA ARG A 167 -25.22 -10.96 -5.99
C ARG A 167 -25.85 -9.76 -6.70
N TYR A 168 -25.21 -8.60 -6.58
CA TYR A 168 -25.69 -7.38 -7.21
C TYR A 168 -25.74 -7.49 -8.74
N LEU A 169 -24.68 -8.00 -9.36
CA LEU A 169 -24.64 -8.19 -10.82
C LEU A 169 -25.58 -9.32 -11.27
N ALA A 170 -25.75 -10.36 -10.46
CA ALA A 170 -26.66 -11.46 -10.75
C ALA A 170 -28.11 -10.97 -10.86
N CYS A 171 -28.53 -9.99 -10.05
CA CYS A 171 -29.83 -9.32 -10.20
C CYS A 171 -30.02 -8.66 -11.58
N LEU A 172 -28.94 -8.21 -12.24
CA LEU A 172 -29.00 -7.56 -13.56
C LEU A 172 -28.93 -8.56 -14.71
N TYR A 173 -28.24 -9.68 -14.53
CA TYR A 173 -27.94 -10.65 -15.61
C TYR A 173 -28.66 -11.99 -15.44
N GLY A 174 -29.67 -12.08 -14.56
CA GLY A 174 -30.53 -13.24 -14.37
C GLY A 174 -29.91 -14.39 -13.59
N GLY A 175 -28.87 -14.14 -12.81
CA GLY A 175 -28.23 -15.14 -11.94
C GLY A 175 -28.85 -15.20 -10.55
N THR A 176 -28.59 -16.28 -9.82
CA THR A 176 -28.87 -16.39 -8.38
C THR A 176 -27.69 -15.89 -7.54
N ASP A 177 -27.73 -16.12 -6.23
CA ASP A 177 -26.74 -15.71 -5.24
C ASP A 177 -25.29 -16.15 -5.54
N ASP A 178 -25.13 -17.16 -6.39
CA ASP A 178 -23.85 -17.73 -6.82
C ASP A 178 -23.44 -17.33 -8.26
N GLY A 179 -24.24 -16.48 -8.93
CA GLY A 179 -24.02 -16.00 -10.29
C GLY A 179 -24.49 -16.96 -11.39
N VAL A 180 -25.24 -18.00 -11.07
CA VAL A 180 -25.78 -19.00 -12.01
C VAL A 180 -27.25 -18.71 -12.31
N ASP A 181 -27.65 -18.70 -13.58
CA ASP A 181 -29.04 -18.49 -13.98
C ASP A 181 -29.92 -19.75 -13.77
N PRO A 182 -31.26 -19.66 -13.84
CA PRO A 182 -32.15 -20.81 -13.66
C PRO A 182 -31.92 -21.97 -14.64
N ASN A 183 -31.23 -21.73 -15.77
CA ASN A 183 -30.89 -22.75 -16.75
C ASN A 183 -29.53 -23.42 -16.44
N GLY A 184 -28.93 -23.11 -15.29
CA GLY A 184 -27.63 -23.64 -14.87
C GLY A 184 -26.43 -22.95 -15.54
N LYS A 185 -26.64 -21.87 -16.31
CA LYS A 185 -25.55 -21.15 -16.97
C LYS A 185 -24.98 -20.07 -16.05
N ARG A 186 -23.67 -20.11 -15.84
CA ARG A 186 -22.95 -19.11 -15.04
C ARG A 186 -22.85 -17.79 -15.81
N ARG A 187 -23.54 -16.74 -15.32
CA ARG A 187 -23.60 -15.39 -15.91
C ARG A 187 -22.59 -14.43 -15.30
N VAL A 188 -22.29 -14.62 -14.02
CA VAL A 188 -21.32 -13.80 -13.29
C VAL A 188 -20.21 -14.69 -12.75
N VAL A 189 -18.97 -14.40 -13.13
CA VAL A 189 -17.78 -15.15 -12.70
C VAL A 189 -16.84 -14.22 -11.95
N ALA A 190 -16.32 -14.70 -10.82
CA ALA A 190 -15.27 -14.00 -10.09
C ALA A 190 -14.00 -14.86 -10.07
N SER A 191 -13.00 -14.47 -10.87
CA SER A 191 -11.73 -15.18 -10.92
C SER A 191 -10.93 -14.98 -9.62
N ARG A 192 -10.29 -16.05 -9.12
CA ARG A 192 -9.32 -15.92 -8.04
C ARG A 192 -8.03 -15.30 -8.56
N GLY A 193 -7.40 -14.46 -7.73
CA GLY A 193 -6.16 -13.77 -8.10
C GLY A 193 -4.99 -14.69 -8.47
N GLN A 194 -5.02 -15.97 -8.06
CA GLN A 194 -4.04 -16.97 -8.49
C GLN A 194 -4.19 -17.31 -9.97
N ILE A 195 -5.42 -17.58 -10.44
CA ILE A 195 -5.71 -17.79 -11.87
C ILE A 195 -5.37 -16.54 -12.68
N THR A 196 -5.76 -15.36 -12.20
CA THR A 196 -5.40 -14.09 -12.85
C THR A 196 -3.88 -13.91 -12.95
N ALA A 197 -3.12 -14.30 -11.93
CA ALA A 197 -1.67 -14.23 -11.97
C ALA A 197 -1.07 -15.17 -13.03
N TYR A 198 -1.60 -16.39 -13.15
CA TYR A 198 -1.16 -17.37 -14.14
C TYR A 198 -1.45 -16.92 -15.56
N LEU A 199 -2.67 -16.44 -15.82
CA LEU A 199 -3.03 -15.95 -17.15
C LEU A 199 -2.19 -14.74 -17.56
N ARG A 200 -1.88 -13.83 -16.63
CA ARG A 200 -0.98 -12.71 -16.93
C ARG A 200 0.44 -13.16 -17.29
N ASP A 201 0.92 -14.24 -16.67
CA ASP A 201 2.24 -14.80 -16.98
C ASP A 201 2.22 -15.51 -18.34
N ALA A 202 1.27 -16.43 -18.52
CA ALA A 202 1.13 -17.25 -19.73
C ALA A 202 0.85 -16.43 -20.99
N LEU A 203 0.14 -15.30 -20.87
CA LEU A 203 -0.16 -14.39 -21.98
C LEU A 203 0.87 -13.25 -22.12
N GLY A 204 1.92 -13.19 -21.31
CA GLY A 204 2.95 -12.14 -21.39
C GLY A 204 2.51 -10.74 -20.89
N LEU A 205 1.35 -10.63 -20.24
CA LEU A 205 0.78 -9.35 -19.79
C LEU A 205 1.61 -8.64 -18.70
N ASN A 206 2.45 -9.37 -17.97
CA ASN A 206 3.32 -8.77 -16.95
C ASN A 206 4.34 -7.77 -17.55
N GLN A 207 4.66 -7.89 -18.84
CA GLN A 207 5.66 -7.07 -19.53
C GLN A 207 5.13 -5.69 -19.96
N ILE A 208 3.81 -5.51 -20.03
CA ILE A 208 3.17 -4.30 -20.60
C ILE A 208 3.62 -3.00 -19.93
N LEU A 209 3.88 -3.02 -18.62
CA LEU A 209 4.30 -1.86 -17.84
C LEU A 209 5.80 -1.88 -17.51
N GLY A 210 6.61 -2.58 -18.30
CA GLY A 210 8.08 -2.61 -18.18
C GLY A 210 8.64 -3.36 -16.97
N GLY A 211 7.78 -3.98 -16.15
CA GLY A 211 8.17 -4.70 -14.94
C GLY A 211 8.66 -6.12 -15.18
N GLY A 212 9.67 -6.36 -16.02
CA GLY A 212 10.34 -7.67 -16.17
C GLY A 212 9.45 -8.91 -15.94
N ALA A 213 9.85 -9.79 -15.00
CA ALA A 213 9.08 -10.97 -14.59
C ALA A 213 8.10 -10.72 -13.42
N THR A 214 8.00 -9.49 -12.91
CA THR A 214 7.27 -9.17 -11.67
C THR A 214 6.33 -7.99 -11.83
N LYS A 215 5.07 -8.17 -11.41
CA LYS A 215 4.01 -7.15 -11.45
C LYS A 215 4.52 -5.78 -10.96
N PRO A 216 4.59 -4.75 -11.83
CA PRO A 216 4.92 -3.40 -11.41
C PRO A 216 3.75 -2.83 -10.59
N ARG A 217 3.96 -2.71 -9.28
CA ARG A 217 2.94 -2.16 -8.34
C ARG A 217 3.00 -0.64 -8.22
N GLU A 218 3.97 -0.04 -8.92
CA GLU A 218 4.29 1.38 -8.91
C GLU A 218 3.44 2.17 -9.90
N ASP A 219 2.67 1.49 -10.76
CA ASP A 219 1.77 2.09 -11.74
C ASP A 219 0.32 1.58 -11.56
N HIS A 220 -0.64 2.45 -11.29
CA HIS A 220 -2.06 2.14 -11.08
C HIS A 220 -2.71 1.35 -12.23
N ARG A 221 -2.22 1.47 -13.46
CA ARG A 221 -2.75 0.79 -14.65
C ARG A 221 -2.57 -0.73 -14.58
N HIS A 222 -1.77 -1.26 -13.66
CA HIS A 222 -1.70 -2.70 -13.41
C HIS A 222 -3.06 -3.31 -13.04
N HIS A 223 -4.00 -2.52 -12.51
CA HIS A 223 -5.38 -2.95 -12.26
C HIS A 223 -6.16 -3.22 -13.56
N ALA A 224 -5.90 -2.45 -14.62
CA ALA A 224 -6.50 -2.70 -15.93
C ALA A 224 -5.95 -3.97 -16.58
N ILE A 225 -4.65 -4.25 -16.40
CA ILE A 225 -4.04 -5.52 -16.85
C ILE A 225 -4.67 -6.71 -16.12
N ASP A 226 -4.90 -6.59 -14.81
CA ASP A 226 -5.62 -7.63 -14.07
C ASP A 226 -7.05 -7.80 -14.60
N ALA A 227 -7.76 -6.70 -14.91
CA ALA A 227 -9.10 -6.75 -15.48
C ALA A 227 -9.14 -7.42 -16.86
N LEU A 228 -8.15 -7.15 -17.72
CA LEU A 228 -7.99 -7.83 -19.01
C LEU A 228 -7.80 -9.34 -18.83
N ALA A 229 -6.93 -9.76 -17.91
CA ALA A 229 -6.74 -11.18 -17.60
C ALA A 229 -7.99 -11.84 -17.03
N ILE A 230 -8.77 -11.12 -16.20
CA ILE A 230 -10.07 -11.59 -15.70
C ILE A 230 -11.07 -11.75 -16.85
N ALA A 231 -11.14 -10.80 -17.78
CA ALA A 231 -12.04 -10.85 -18.93
C ALA A 231 -11.75 -12.04 -19.86
N LEU A 232 -10.48 -12.46 -19.95
CA LEU A 232 -10.05 -13.64 -20.72
C LEU A 232 -10.20 -14.96 -19.96
N THR A 233 -10.64 -14.92 -18.70
CA THR A 233 -10.82 -16.13 -17.89
C THR A 233 -12.16 -16.79 -18.21
N ASP A 234 -12.14 -17.84 -19.02
CA ASP A 234 -13.27 -18.75 -19.21
C ASP A 234 -12.85 -20.23 -19.00
N ALA A 235 -13.82 -21.14 -19.09
CA ALA A 235 -13.56 -22.58 -18.92
C ALA A 235 -12.57 -23.13 -19.96
N ARG A 236 -12.57 -22.60 -21.20
CA ARG A 236 -11.67 -23.01 -22.27
C ARG A 236 -10.25 -22.52 -22.00
N THR A 237 -10.08 -21.27 -21.60
CA THR A 237 -8.78 -20.70 -21.23
C THR A 237 -8.19 -21.43 -20.01
N ILE A 238 -9.02 -21.82 -19.03
CA ILE A 238 -8.57 -22.63 -17.90
C ILE A 238 -8.11 -24.01 -18.36
N LYS A 239 -8.88 -24.67 -19.22
CA LYS A 239 -8.49 -25.97 -19.79
C LYS A 239 -7.20 -25.85 -20.60
N ALA A 240 -7.08 -24.85 -21.47
CA ALA A 240 -5.86 -24.60 -22.24
C ALA A 240 -4.64 -24.36 -21.32
N LEU A 241 -4.83 -23.66 -20.19
CA LEU A 241 -3.79 -23.48 -19.19
C LEU A 241 -3.39 -24.81 -18.52
N GLN A 242 -4.35 -25.70 -18.23
CA GLN A 242 -4.11 -27.04 -17.70
C GLN A 242 -3.37 -27.93 -18.72
N ASP A 243 -3.83 -27.95 -19.96
CA ASP A 243 -3.26 -28.74 -21.06
C ASP A 243 -1.82 -28.29 -21.37
N ALA A 244 -1.60 -26.97 -21.45
CA ALA A 244 -0.28 -26.40 -21.63
C ALA A 244 0.65 -26.77 -20.44
N ALA A 245 0.14 -26.69 -19.20
CA ALA A 245 0.90 -27.10 -18.02
C ALA A 245 1.27 -28.59 -18.03
N ALA A 246 0.44 -29.46 -18.62
CA ALA A 246 0.74 -30.88 -18.78
C ALA A 246 1.82 -31.13 -19.85
N GLY A 247 1.82 -30.36 -20.94
CA GLY A 247 2.77 -30.52 -22.06
C GLY A 247 4.17 -29.92 -21.87
N SER A 248 4.39 -29.06 -20.87
CA SER A 248 5.66 -28.34 -20.71
C SER A 248 6.83 -29.22 -20.24
N PRO A 249 8.03 -29.18 -20.87
CA PRO A 249 9.24 -29.86 -20.36
C PRO A 249 9.78 -29.24 -19.06
N TYR A 250 9.23 -28.11 -18.62
CA TYR A 250 9.56 -27.42 -17.36
C TYR A 250 8.57 -27.74 -16.24
N ARG A 251 7.97 -28.95 -16.21
CA ARG A 251 6.96 -29.40 -15.22
C ARG A 251 7.32 -29.09 -13.75
N HIS A 252 8.61 -28.96 -13.45
CA HIS A 252 9.17 -28.70 -12.11
C HIS A 252 9.69 -27.27 -11.87
N ARG A 253 9.48 -26.31 -12.79
CA ARG A 253 9.85 -24.90 -12.61
C ARG A 253 8.60 -24.00 -12.55
N SER A 254 8.71 -22.89 -11.84
CA SER A 254 7.66 -21.87 -11.65
C SER A 254 7.34 -21.02 -12.90
N VAL A 255 7.63 -21.50 -14.10
CA VAL A 255 7.39 -20.80 -15.37
C VAL A 255 6.16 -21.42 -16.04
N PHE A 256 5.12 -20.63 -16.27
CA PHE A 256 3.97 -21.13 -17.00
C PHE A 256 4.29 -21.27 -18.49
N PRO A 257 3.77 -22.33 -19.15
CA PRO A 257 3.85 -22.44 -20.60
C PRO A 257 3.08 -21.28 -21.23
N LYS A 258 3.65 -20.73 -22.31
CA LYS A 258 2.99 -19.67 -23.07
C LYS A 258 1.68 -20.19 -23.63
N LEU A 259 0.61 -19.42 -23.45
CA LEU A 259 -0.64 -19.67 -24.13
C LEU A 259 -0.61 -18.94 -25.48
N GLU A 260 -1.25 -19.55 -26.48
CA GLU A 260 -1.53 -18.84 -27.72
C GLU A 260 -2.37 -17.59 -27.39
N PRO A 261 -1.97 -16.42 -27.90
CA PRO A 261 -2.72 -15.20 -27.65
C PRO A 261 -4.13 -15.31 -28.27
N PRO A 262 -5.15 -14.65 -27.70
CA PRO A 262 -6.51 -14.72 -28.23
C PRO A 262 -6.63 -14.21 -29.67
N TRP A 263 -5.71 -13.35 -30.13
CA TRP A 263 -5.51 -12.93 -31.51
C TRP A 263 -4.06 -12.50 -31.76
N GLN A 264 -3.65 -12.39 -33.03
CA GLN A 264 -2.24 -12.22 -33.43
C GLN A 264 -1.57 -10.95 -32.85
N ALA A 265 -2.28 -9.81 -32.83
CA ALA A 265 -1.76 -8.53 -32.33
C ALA A 265 -2.06 -8.27 -30.84
N PHE A 266 -2.51 -9.27 -30.09
CA PHE A 266 -3.05 -9.14 -28.73
C PHE A 266 -2.18 -8.30 -27.79
N LEU A 267 -0.88 -8.61 -27.70
CA LEU A 267 0.02 -7.92 -26.78
C LEU A 267 0.25 -6.46 -27.19
N THR A 268 0.33 -6.18 -28.48
CA THR A 268 0.48 -4.82 -29.02
C THR A 268 -0.77 -4.00 -28.71
N ASP A 269 -1.95 -4.55 -29.01
CA ASP A 269 -3.24 -3.89 -28.78
C ASP A 269 -3.47 -3.64 -27.29
N ALA A 270 -3.16 -4.63 -26.44
CA ALA A 270 -3.25 -4.49 -24.99
C ALA A 270 -2.28 -3.43 -24.46
N THR A 271 -1.05 -3.37 -24.99
CA THR A 271 -0.06 -2.35 -24.60
C THR A 271 -0.52 -0.96 -24.98
N GLN A 272 -1.02 -0.77 -26.20
CA GLN A 272 -1.55 0.51 -26.65
C GLN A 272 -2.80 0.95 -25.86
N ALA A 273 -3.71 0.00 -25.59
CA ALA A 273 -4.90 0.25 -24.77
C ALA A 273 -4.53 0.64 -23.34
N VAL A 274 -3.56 -0.04 -22.72
CA VAL A 274 -3.08 0.30 -21.36
C VAL A 274 -2.36 1.64 -21.35
N ALA A 275 -1.56 1.94 -22.37
CA ALA A 275 -0.83 3.20 -22.46
C ALA A 275 -1.76 4.42 -22.51
N SER A 276 -2.93 4.30 -23.14
CA SER A 276 -3.92 5.38 -23.27
C SER A 276 -4.85 5.55 -22.06
N ILE A 277 -4.76 4.68 -21.04
CA ILE A 277 -5.62 4.77 -19.85
C ILE A 277 -5.32 6.03 -19.06
N VAL A 278 -6.36 6.83 -18.86
CA VAL A 278 -6.39 7.90 -17.88
C VAL A 278 -6.97 7.36 -16.58
N VAL A 279 -6.17 7.32 -15.52
CA VAL A 279 -6.59 6.78 -14.22
C VAL A 279 -7.53 7.76 -13.53
N SER A 280 -8.75 7.30 -13.22
CA SER A 280 -9.73 8.06 -12.45
C SER A 280 -9.47 7.96 -10.94
N HIS A 281 -9.42 9.12 -10.27
CA HIS A 281 -9.29 9.21 -8.83
C HIS A 281 -10.55 9.84 -8.23
N ARG A 282 -11.11 9.20 -7.22
CA ARG A 282 -12.27 9.74 -6.52
C ARG A 282 -11.86 10.92 -5.65
N VAL A 283 -12.35 12.11 -5.98
CA VAL A 283 -12.11 13.32 -5.20
C VAL A 283 -12.90 13.31 -3.88
N ASP A 284 -12.29 13.71 -2.76
CA ASP A 284 -12.95 13.84 -1.46
C ASP A 284 -13.01 15.31 -1.00
N ARG A 285 -14.24 15.84 -0.91
CA ARG A 285 -14.54 17.21 -0.45
C ARG A 285 -15.25 17.23 0.90
N LYS A 286 -15.14 16.17 1.71
CA LYS A 286 -15.87 16.09 2.98
C LYS A 286 -15.27 17.04 4.02
N ILE A 287 -16.17 17.72 4.73
CA ILE A 287 -15.84 18.63 5.84
C ILE A 287 -15.60 17.89 7.16
N ARG A 288 -15.85 16.57 7.22
CA ARG A 288 -15.64 15.76 8.44
C ARG A 288 -14.16 15.44 8.65
N GLY A 289 -13.74 15.40 9.91
CA GLY A 289 -12.38 15.03 10.32
C GLY A 289 -11.80 16.00 11.35
N ARG A 290 -10.49 15.89 11.60
CA ARG A 290 -9.79 16.74 12.58
C ARG A 290 -9.84 18.21 12.13
N LEU A 291 -10.45 19.06 12.98
CA LEU A 291 -10.63 20.50 12.74
C LEU A 291 -9.41 21.33 13.18
N HIS A 292 -8.83 20.98 14.32
CA HIS A 292 -7.67 21.65 14.91
C HIS A 292 -6.73 20.63 15.56
N GLU A 293 -5.52 21.03 15.88
CA GLU A 293 -4.63 20.24 16.74
C GLU A 293 -5.16 20.18 18.18
N GLU A 294 -4.82 19.11 18.91
CA GLU A 294 -5.24 18.94 20.30
C GLU A 294 -4.49 19.89 21.25
N THR A 295 -3.32 20.38 20.82
CA THR A 295 -2.50 21.30 21.60
C THR A 295 -3.17 22.65 21.73
N ILE A 296 -3.35 23.09 22.98
CA ILE A 296 -3.82 24.42 23.32
C ILE A 296 -2.62 25.34 23.57
N TYR A 297 -2.64 26.48 22.91
CA TYR A 297 -1.62 27.51 22.98
C TYR A 297 -2.08 28.68 23.85
N SER A 298 -1.13 29.52 24.27
CA SER A 298 -1.46 30.82 24.82
C SER A 298 -2.11 31.72 23.77
N PRO A 299 -2.78 32.82 24.19
CA PRO A 299 -3.18 33.87 23.28
C PRO A 299 -2.01 34.36 22.41
N PRO A 300 -2.28 34.81 21.16
CA PRO A 300 -1.28 35.35 20.26
C PRO A 300 -0.60 36.56 20.86
N ARG A 301 0.70 36.68 20.56
CA ARG A 301 1.59 37.72 21.06
C ARG A 301 2.37 38.35 19.92
N ASP A 302 2.59 39.64 20.05
CA ASP A 302 3.45 40.39 19.15
C ASP A 302 4.90 39.87 19.27
N GLU A 303 5.57 39.74 18.12
CA GLU A 303 6.89 39.13 18.06
C GLU A 303 7.97 40.01 18.69
N LYS A 304 7.86 41.33 18.56
CA LYS A 304 8.88 42.28 19.04
C LYS A 304 8.72 42.55 20.52
N THR A 305 7.49 42.83 20.94
CA THR A 305 7.18 43.26 22.32
C THR A 305 6.83 42.10 23.24
N GLY A 306 6.39 40.96 22.70
CA GLY A 306 5.93 39.81 23.50
C GLY A 306 4.58 40.03 24.21
N HIS A 307 3.97 41.21 24.07
CA HIS A 307 2.63 41.51 24.61
C HIS A 307 1.55 40.79 23.81
N ARG A 308 0.38 40.58 24.45
CA ARG A 308 -0.77 39.98 23.77
C ARG A 308 -1.19 40.90 22.64
N SER A 309 -1.43 40.31 21.47
CA SER A 309 -1.88 41.04 20.28
C SER A 309 -2.74 40.09 19.46
N SER A 310 -3.91 40.56 19.02
CA SER A 310 -4.80 39.81 18.13
C SER A 310 -4.11 39.44 16.81
N ASN A 311 -3.18 40.28 16.36
CA ASN A 311 -2.37 40.06 15.14
C ASN A 311 -1.00 39.42 15.45
N GLY A 312 -0.81 38.94 16.67
CA GLY A 312 0.44 38.32 17.09
C GLY A 312 0.75 37.02 16.35
N THR A 313 2.01 36.84 15.95
CA THR A 313 2.51 35.65 15.26
C THR A 313 3.22 34.67 16.20
N VAL A 314 3.32 35.01 17.48
CA VAL A 314 4.02 34.21 18.48
C VAL A 314 3.04 33.69 19.52
N VAL A 315 3.19 32.42 19.86
CA VAL A 315 2.42 31.75 20.92
C VAL A 315 3.32 30.95 21.82
N HIS A 316 2.84 30.68 23.03
CA HIS A 316 3.53 29.87 24.01
C HIS A 316 2.80 28.54 24.22
N VAL A 317 3.57 27.45 24.32
CA VAL A 317 3.06 26.11 24.68
C VAL A 317 3.88 25.55 25.83
N ARG A 318 3.25 24.82 26.75
CA ARG A 318 3.96 24.18 27.87
C ARG A 318 4.27 22.73 27.52
N LYS A 319 5.55 22.36 27.46
CA LYS A 319 6.00 21.01 27.17
C LYS A 319 6.78 20.40 28.34
N PRO A 320 6.64 19.09 28.62
CA PRO A 320 7.57 18.36 29.47
C PRO A 320 9.01 18.47 28.96
N LEU A 321 9.98 18.54 29.88
CA LEU A 321 11.40 18.70 29.49
C LEU A 321 11.89 17.54 28.60
N ARG A 322 11.46 16.31 28.90
CA ARG A 322 11.77 15.11 28.11
C ARG A 322 11.21 15.12 26.68
N ASP A 323 10.19 15.96 26.41
CA ASP A 323 9.52 16.05 25.10
C ASP A 323 10.00 17.29 24.30
N LEU A 324 11.05 17.97 24.78
CA LEU A 324 11.68 19.07 24.05
C LEU A 324 12.50 18.53 22.86
N SER A 325 12.49 19.25 21.74
CA SER A 325 13.51 19.08 20.70
C SER A 325 14.81 19.80 21.10
N LYS A 326 15.93 19.51 20.44
CA LYS A 326 17.20 20.24 20.63
C LYS A 326 17.02 21.76 20.58
N ASP A 327 16.32 22.25 19.55
CA ASP A 327 16.06 23.68 19.37
C ASP A 327 15.08 24.30 20.38
N ASP A 328 14.31 23.48 21.11
CA ASP A 328 13.32 24.01 22.05
C ASP A 328 13.98 24.61 23.28
N GLY A 329 15.19 24.18 23.64
CA GLY A 329 15.97 24.74 24.74
C GLY A 329 16.18 26.25 24.60
N GLU A 330 16.53 26.72 23.40
CA GLU A 330 16.74 28.16 23.12
C GLU A 330 15.43 28.97 23.18
N ARG A 331 14.31 28.30 22.92
CA ARG A 331 12.98 28.92 22.81
C ARG A 331 12.22 28.95 24.15
N ILE A 332 12.84 28.51 25.25
CA ILE A 332 12.22 28.60 26.58
C ILE A 332 12.00 30.07 26.95
N VAL A 333 10.75 30.43 27.26
CA VAL A 333 10.35 31.83 27.48
C VAL A 333 11.08 32.43 28.69
N ASP A 334 11.06 31.73 29.81
CA ASP A 334 11.66 32.20 31.07
C ASP A 334 13.20 32.11 31.00
N PRO A 335 13.95 33.22 31.14
CA PRO A 335 15.41 33.21 31.03
C PRO A 335 16.12 32.34 32.08
N VAL A 336 15.60 32.28 33.30
CA VAL A 336 16.20 31.49 34.39
C VAL A 336 15.98 30.00 34.12
N VAL A 337 14.75 29.62 33.76
CA VAL A 337 14.45 28.23 33.37
C VAL A 337 15.26 27.83 32.14
N ARG A 338 15.40 28.72 31.15
CA ARG A 338 16.21 28.48 29.95
C ARG A 338 17.64 28.15 30.30
N ARG A 339 18.27 28.98 31.13
CA ARG A 339 19.66 28.77 31.59
C ARG A 339 19.80 27.43 32.29
N LEU A 340 18.97 27.15 33.30
CA LEU A 340 19.05 25.90 34.08
C LEU A 340 18.81 24.65 33.24
N VAL A 341 17.88 24.71 32.29
CA VAL A 341 17.63 23.60 31.36
C VAL A 341 18.82 23.40 30.42
N LYS A 342 19.43 24.48 29.89
CA LYS A 342 20.61 24.38 29.02
C LYS A 342 21.83 23.83 29.75
N GLU A 343 22.10 24.32 30.95
CA GLU A 343 23.19 23.83 31.82
C GLU A 343 23.04 22.33 32.07
N LYS A 344 21.82 21.88 32.40
CA LYS A 344 21.57 20.46 32.69
C LYS A 344 21.55 19.59 31.43
N LEU A 345 21.12 20.13 30.29
CA LEU A 345 21.10 19.43 29.00
C LEU A 345 22.53 19.21 28.47
N ASN A 346 23.42 20.19 28.62
CA ASN A 346 24.82 20.15 28.21
C ASN A 346 25.07 19.57 26.79
N GLY A 347 24.17 19.87 25.84
CA GLY A 347 24.23 19.36 24.46
C GLY A 347 23.69 17.95 24.25
N GLY A 348 23.27 17.25 25.30
CA GLY A 348 22.63 15.93 25.23
C GLY A 348 21.21 15.96 24.66
N GLU A 349 20.62 14.77 24.46
CA GLU A 349 19.24 14.63 24.00
C GLU A 349 18.25 14.86 25.16
N PRO A 350 17.26 15.77 25.04
CA PRO A 350 16.34 16.07 26.14
C PRO A 350 15.59 14.84 26.69
N LYS A 351 15.25 13.90 25.80
CA LYS A 351 14.57 12.66 26.20
C LYS A 351 15.44 11.81 27.12
N GLU A 352 16.73 11.68 26.81
CA GLU A 352 17.65 10.84 27.57
C GLU A 352 17.98 11.48 28.93
N VAL A 353 18.26 12.80 28.91
CA VAL A 353 18.65 13.54 30.12
C VAL A 353 17.47 13.67 31.10
N PHE A 354 16.29 14.06 30.62
CA PHE A 354 15.16 14.41 31.48
C PHE A 354 14.14 13.29 31.68
N GLN A 355 14.43 12.07 31.22
CA GLN A 355 13.63 10.90 31.56
C GLN A 355 13.83 10.49 33.02
N ASP A 356 15.03 10.68 33.56
CA ASP A 356 15.34 10.49 34.97
C ASP A 356 14.97 11.75 35.78
N GLU A 357 14.12 11.59 36.80
CA GLU A 357 13.72 12.71 37.67
C GLU A 357 14.90 13.31 38.44
N ALA A 358 15.94 12.52 38.76
CA ALA A 358 17.13 13.01 39.44
C ALA A 358 17.91 14.03 38.58
N ASN A 359 17.71 14.00 37.27
CA ASN A 359 18.34 14.88 36.30
C ASN A 359 17.53 16.12 35.95
N LEU A 360 16.41 16.38 36.63
CA LEU A 360 15.66 17.61 36.40
C LEU A 360 16.40 18.85 36.95
N PRO A 361 16.36 19.99 36.24
CA PRO A 361 16.83 21.25 36.79
C PRO A 361 15.88 21.74 37.89
N HIS A 362 16.40 22.53 38.84
CA HIS A 362 15.65 22.98 40.01
C HIS A 362 15.66 24.51 40.11
N LEU A 363 14.50 25.10 40.43
CA LEU A 363 14.44 26.47 40.92
C LEU A 363 14.70 26.49 42.43
N VAL A 364 15.44 27.47 42.91
CA VAL A 364 15.67 27.68 44.34
C VAL A 364 14.75 28.82 44.80
N ALA A 365 13.83 28.51 45.71
CA ALA A 365 12.96 29.51 46.32
C ALA A 365 13.74 30.36 47.34
N ARG A 366 13.17 31.51 47.75
CA ARG A 366 13.80 32.42 48.73
C ARG A 366 14.10 31.75 50.08
N ASP A 367 13.34 30.72 50.44
CA ASP A 367 13.48 29.92 51.65
C ASP A 367 14.43 28.72 51.49
N GLY A 368 15.16 28.64 50.37
CA GLY A 368 16.11 27.56 50.07
C GLY A 368 15.50 26.29 49.50
N ARG A 369 14.16 26.16 49.41
CA ARG A 369 13.53 24.97 48.83
C ARG A 369 13.89 24.80 47.35
N ARG A 370 14.21 23.57 46.96
CA ARG A 370 14.51 23.19 45.57
C ARG A 370 13.26 22.64 44.90
N ILE A 371 12.77 23.32 43.87
CA ILE A 371 11.54 22.97 43.14
C ILE A 371 11.93 22.41 41.77
N PRO A 372 11.65 21.13 41.47
CA PRO A 372 12.02 20.52 40.20
C PRO A 372 11.20 21.10 39.04
N ILE A 373 11.89 21.43 37.95
CA ILE A 373 11.31 21.94 36.72
C ILE A 373 10.96 20.74 35.84
N ARG A 374 9.68 20.35 35.81
CA ARG A 374 9.22 19.24 34.96
C ARG A 374 8.81 19.65 33.56
N LYS A 375 8.36 20.91 33.40
CA LYS A 375 7.82 21.45 32.14
C LYS A 375 8.27 22.88 31.94
N ALA A 376 8.66 23.21 30.72
CA ALA A 376 9.01 24.57 30.31
C ALA A 376 7.97 25.15 29.35
N ARG A 377 7.83 26.48 29.37
CA ARG A 377 7.00 27.23 28.41
C ARG A 377 7.87 27.61 27.22
N ILE A 378 7.49 27.17 26.04
CA ILE A 378 8.26 27.29 24.80
C ILE A 378 7.59 28.31 23.88
N ARG A 379 8.40 29.24 23.36
CA ARG A 379 8.01 30.22 22.35
C ARG A 379 7.97 29.56 20.98
N ARG A 380 6.86 29.73 20.25
CA ARG A 380 6.67 29.22 18.89
C ARG A 380 6.09 30.31 18.01
N SER A 381 6.63 30.45 16.80
CA SER A 381 6.04 31.30 15.76
C SER A 381 4.95 30.51 15.06
N ALA A 382 3.68 30.84 15.35
CA ALA A 382 2.52 30.18 14.76
C ALA A 382 1.28 31.06 14.88
N SER A 383 0.41 30.99 13.88
CA SER A 383 -0.89 31.68 13.84
C SER A 383 -1.99 30.74 14.33
N VAL A 384 -2.55 31.05 15.50
CA VAL A 384 -3.61 30.26 16.16
C VAL A 384 -4.99 30.87 15.89
N VAL A 385 -6.02 30.03 15.97
CA VAL A 385 -7.42 30.42 15.90
C VAL A 385 -8.04 30.30 17.29
N ALA A 386 -8.82 31.30 17.69
CA ALA A 386 -9.58 31.27 18.95
C ALA A 386 -10.86 30.42 18.80
N LEU A 387 -11.14 29.60 19.80
CA LEU A 387 -12.33 28.76 19.91
C LEU A 387 -13.02 29.01 21.25
N GLY A 388 -14.35 29.11 21.24
CA GLY A 388 -15.12 29.45 22.43
C GLY A 388 -15.09 30.95 22.73
N THR A 389 -15.62 31.34 23.88
CA THR A 389 -15.73 32.74 24.31
C THR A 389 -15.41 32.86 25.81
N GLY A 390 -14.96 34.05 26.23
CA GLY A 390 -14.67 34.37 27.63
C GLY A 390 -13.71 33.37 28.28
N ALA A 391 -14.07 32.83 29.46
CA ALA A 391 -13.22 31.88 30.20
C ALA A 391 -13.00 30.54 29.47
N ARG A 392 -13.85 30.21 28.49
CA ARG A 392 -13.74 28.98 27.68
C ARG A 392 -12.93 29.19 26.41
N GLU A 393 -12.45 30.41 26.14
CA GLU A 393 -11.64 30.68 24.97
C GLU A 393 -10.34 29.87 24.99
N ARG A 394 -10.05 29.17 23.89
CA ARG A 394 -8.84 28.38 23.67
C ARG A 394 -8.23 28.77 22.33
N HIS A 395 -6.90 28.76 22.26
CA HIS A 395 -6.17 29.06 21.05
C HIS A 395 -5.54 27.78 20.52
N VAL A 396 -5.83 27.43 19.27
CA VAL A 396 -5.39 26.18 18.66
C VAL A 396 -4.84 26.43 17.27
N LEU A 397 -3.96 25.55 16.80
CA LEU A 397 -3.60 25.54 15.38
C LEU A 397 -4.70 24.84 14.58
N PRO A 398 -5.10 25.40 13.42
CA PRO A 398 -5.97 24.69 12.50
C PRO A 398 -5.39 23.32 12.14
N GLY A 399 -6.28 22.36 11.92
CA GLY A 399 -5.93 20.98 11.65
C GLY A 399 -5.46 20.80 10.22
N ALA A 400 -6.06 19.84 9.51
CA ALA A 400 -5.74 19.68 8.10
C ALA A 400 -6.46 20.75 7.24
N ASN A 401 -5.84 21.09 6.12
CA ASN A 401 -6.46 21.91 5.08
C ASN A 401 -7.68 21.18 4.49
N HIS A 402 -8.70 21.95 4.09
CA HIS A 402 -9.84 21.43 3.33
C HIS A 402 -9.59 21.60 1.83
N HIS A 403 -9.25 22.81 1.41
CA HIS A 403 -9.02 23.14 0.00
C HIS A 403 -8.16 24.40 -0.13
N LEU A 404 -7.72 24.68 -1.35
CA LEU A 404 -7.08 25.92 -1.77
C LEU A 404 -7.99 26.61 -2.78
N GLU A 405 -8.36 27.85 -2.51
CA GLU A 405 -9.05 28.74 -3.45
C GLU A 405 -7.98 29.43 -4.31
N ILE A 406 -8.09 29.39 -5.64
CA ILE A 406 -7.15 30.03 -6.56
C ILE A 406 -7.89 31.08 -7.39
N PHE A 407 -7.34 32.28 -7.42
CA PHE A 407 -7.92 33.42 -8.12
C PHE A 407 -6.82 34.27 -8.77
N GLU A 408 -7.19 34.90 -9.87
CA GLU A 408 -6.35 35.82 -10.61
C GLU A 408 -6.55 37.26 -10.11
N VAL A 409 -5.46 38.00 -10.06
CA VAL A 409 -5.41 39.45 -9.82
C VAL A 409 -4.51 40.10 -10.85
N CYS A 410 -4.80 41.34 -11.24
CA CYS A 410 -3.89 42.13 -12.07
C CYS A 410 -2.87 42.86 -11.18
N ASP A 411 -1.60 42.83 -11.56
CA ASP A 411 -0.60 43.71 -10.94
C ASP A 411 -0.75 45.15 -11.42
N ARG A 412 0.05 46.08 -10.86
CA ARG A 412 0.01 47.51 -11.23
C ARG A 412 0.30 47.77 -12.70
N ALA A 413 0.91 46.82 -13.41
CA ALA A 413 1.20 46.89 -14.83
C ALA A 413 0.17 46.12 -15.69
N GLY A 414 -0.96 45.72 -15.10
CA GLY A 414 -2.04 45.00 -15.79
C GLY A 414 -1.75 43.53 -16.07
N ARG A 415 -0.66 42.96 -15.52
CA ARG A 415 -0.28 41.57 -15.81
C ARG A 415 -1.00 40.62 -14.86
N PRO A 416 -1.55 39.49 -15.35
CA PRO A 416 -2.25 38.54 -14.51
C PRO A 416 -1.29 37.80 -13.57
N ARG A 417 -1.69 37.68 -12.31
CA ARG A 417 -1.00 36.94 -11.24
C ARG A 417 -1.98 36.05 -10.51
N TRP A 418 -1.57 34.84 -10.20
CA TRP A 418 -2.37 33.92 -9.40
C TRP A 418 -2.04 34.07 -7.93
N LYS A 419 -3.08 34.29 -7.14
CA LYS A 419 -3.06 34.24 -5.68
C LYS A 419 -3.92 33.07 -5.21
N GLY A 420 -3.75 32.70 -3.96
CA GLY A 420 -4.59 31.67 -3.38
C GLY A 420 -4.77 31.79 -1.89
N LYS A 421 -5.90 31.26 -1.42
CA LYS A 421 -6.28 31.18 -0.01
C LYS A 421 -6.41 29.72 0.39
N VAL A 422 -5.51 29.27 1.26
CA VAL A 422 -5.62 27.95 1.88
C VAL A 422 -6.70 28.02 2.94
N VAL A 423 -7.75 27.21 2.79
CA VAL A 423 -8.87 27.13 3.73
C VAL A 423 -8.70 25.90 4.59
N SER A 424 -8.64 26.11 5.91
CA SER A 424 -8.56 25.00 6.88
C SER A 424 -9.89 24.26 6.97
N ARG A 425 -9.88 23.00 7.43
CA ARG A 425 -11.14 22.28 7.70
C ARG A 425 -11.99 22.95 8.78
N LEU A 426 -11.35 23.58 9.77
CA LEU A 426 -12.05 24.38 10.78
C LEU A 426 -12.78 25.56 10.13
N GLU A 427 -12.12 26.31 9.25
CA GLU A 427 -12.73 27.44 8.54
C GLU A 427 -13.87 26.96 7.63
N ALA A 428 -13.66 25.89 6.85
CA ALA A 428 -14.71 25.30 6.01
C ALA A 428 -15.93 24.85 6.82
N TYR A 429 -15.70 24.24 8.00
CA TYR A 429 -16.77 23.86 8.93
C TYR A 429 -17.50 25.07 9.49
N GLN A 430 -16.78 26.12 9.88
CA GLN A 430 -17.39 27.35 10.37
C GLN A 430 -18.27 28.00 9.30
N ARG A 431 -17.77 28.12 8.06
CA ARG A 431 -18.53 28.63 6.91
C ARG A 431 -19.84 27.85 6.71
N ALA A 432 -19.75 26.53 6.64
CA ALA A 432 -20.92 25.66 6.49
C ALA A 432 -21.93 25.85 7.64
N ARG A 433 -21.44 25.93 8.89
CA ARG A 433 -22.28 26.13 10.08
C ARG A 433 -23.01 27.48 10.06
N THR A 434 -22.40 28.51 9.49
CA THR A 434 -22.98 29.86 9.39
C THR A 434 -23.70 30.13 8.07
N GLY A 435 -23.95 29.11 7.25
CA GLY A 435 -24.64 29.25 5.95
C GLY A 435 -23.83 29.96 4.86
N GLN A 436 -22.52 30.11 5.04
CA GLN A 436 -21.63 30.67 4.02
C GLN A 436 -21.17 29.59 3.03
N PRO A 437 -20.89 29.95 1.75
CA PRO A 437 -20.26 29.05 0.80
C PRO A 437 -18.97 28.45 1.35
N ILE A 438 -18.82 27.13 1.23
CA ILE A 438 -17.61 26.42 1.68
C ILE A 438 -16.40 26.90 0.89
N VAL A 439 -16.55 27.00 -0.43
CA VAL A 439 -15.59 27.60 -1.35
C VAL A 439 -16.07 29.02 -1.65
N GLN A 440 -15.26 30.01 -1.32
CA GLN A 440 -15.54 31.40 -1.65
C GLN A 440 -15.01 31.69 -3.05
N ARG A 441 -15.87 32.26 -3.90
CA ARG A 441 -15.51 32.66 -5.27
C ARG A 441 -15.33 34.18 -5.41
N ASP A 442 -15.77 34.94 -4.42
CA ASP A 442 -15.53 36.39 -4.36
C ASP A 442 -14.35 36.66 -3.44
N HIS A 443 -13.28 37.24 -4.01
CA HIS A 443 -12.08 37.66 -3.28
C HIS A 443 -11.88 39.18 -3.32
N GLY A 444 -12.93 39.93 -3.64
CA GLY A 444 -12.96 41.39 -3.70
C GLY A 444 -12.77 41.95 -5.12
N PRO A 445 -12.82 43.28 -5.25
CA PRO A 445 -12.74 43.97 -6.55
C PRO A 445 -11.45 43.67 -7.31
N GLY A 446 -11.57 43.51 -8.64
CA GLY A 446 -10.43 43.24 -9.52
C GLY A 446 -9.84 41.83 -9.39
N THR A 447 -10.57 40.90 -8.78
CA THR A 447 -10.21 39.50 -8.69
C THR A 447 -11.11 38.64 -9.58
N ARG A 448 -10.56 37.54 -10.11
CA ARG A 448 -11.30 36.54 -10.88
C ARG A 448 -11.02 35.16 -10.31
N PHE A 449 -12.02 34.53 -9.72
CA PHE A 449 -11.90 33.14 -9.27
C PHE A 449 -11.64 32.22 -10.46
N LEU A 450 -10.73 31.27 -10.28
CA LEU A 450 -10.35 30.32 -11.32
C LEU A 450 -10.87 28.92 -10.99
N PHE A 451 -10.44 28.38 -9.86
CA PHE A 451 -10.88 27.08 -9.36
C PHE A 451 -10.38 26.85 -7.92
N SER A 452 -10.94 25.84 -7.27
CA SER A 452 -10.48 25.31 -5.99
C SER A 452 -9.72 23.99 -6.18
N LEU A 453 -8.75 23.69 -5.32
CA LEU A 453 -8.05 22.41 -5.30
C LEU A 453 -8.15 21.75 -3.92
N VAL A 454 -8.54 20.48 -3.88
CA VAL A 454 -8.33 19.60 -2.72
C VAL A 454 -7.09 18.73 -2.92
N SER A 455 -6.42 18.39 -1.82
CA SER A 455 -5.27 17.49 -1.79
C SER A 455 -5.65 16.12 -1.22
N ASN A 456 -4.73 15.16 -1.30
CA ASN A 456 -4.92 13.79 -0.81
C ASN A 456 -5.30 13.74 0.70
N PRO A 457 -6.19 12.83 1.16
CA PRO A 457 -6.90 11.77 0.42
C PRO A 457 -7.93 12.29 -0.58
N GLY A 458 -7.85 11.82 -1.84
CA GLY A 458 -8.81 12.18 -2.90
C GLY A 458 -8.59 13.59 -3.46
N GLY A 459 -7.39 13.85 -3.96
CA GLY A 459 -7.02 15.13 -4.57
C GLY A 459 -7.76 15.43 -5.88
N ASP A 460 -7.79 16.71 -6.27
CA ASP A 460 -8.27 17.11 -7.58
C ASP A 460 -7.26 16.78 -8.68
N THR A 461 -7.76 16.61 -9.92
CA THR A 461 -6.92 16.44 -11.11
C THR A 461 -6.66 17.79 -11.77
N ILE A 462 -5.40 18.03 -12.11
CA ILE A 462 -4.97 19.19 -12.89
C ILE A 462 -4.29 18.74 -14.18
N GLU A 463 -4.42 19.54 -15.22
CA GLU A 463 -3.72 19.40 -16.49
C GLU A 463 -2.80 20.59 -16.69
N LEU A 464 -1.58 20.34 -17.16
CA LEU A 464 -0.55 21.36 -17.30
C LEU A 464 0.44 21.02 -18.41
N ASP A 465 1.07 22.05 -18.96
CA ASP A 465 2.05 21.93 -20.04
C ASP A 465 3.41 21.50 -19.48
N GLU A 466 4.02 20.52 -20.13
CA GLU A 466 5.36 20.02 -19.85
C GLU A 466 6.41 20.68 -20.76
N PRO A 467 7.69 20.71 -20.36
CA PRO A 467 8.76 21.30 -21.18
C PRO A 467 8.93 20.65 -22.56
N ASP A 468 8.48 19.41 -22.73
CA ASP A 468 8.48 18.69 -24.01
C ASP A 468 7.33 19.11 -24.95
N GLY A 469 6.52 20.09 -24.56
CA GLY A 469 5.36 20.58 -25.32
C GLY A 469 4.10 19.73 -25.14
N SER A 470 4.18 18.60 -24.41
CA SER A 470 3.02 17.77 -24.11
C SER A 470 2.15 18.38 -23.01
N ARG A 471 0.86 18.04 -23.01
CA ARG A 471 -0.02 18.28 -21.86
C ARG A 471 -0.20 17.00 -21.06
N ARG A 472 0.00 17.08 -19.75
CA ARG A 472 -0.09 15.92 -18.86
C ARG A 472 -1.01 16.18 -17.68
N LEU A 473 -1.60 15.08 -17.20
CA LEU A 473 -2.54 15.05 -16.10
C LEU A 473 -1.85 14.62 -14.80
N TYR A 474 -2.17 15.34 -13.73
CA TYR A 474 -1.61 15.12 -12.41
C TYR A 474 -2.68 15.14 -11.34
N LEU A 475 -2.50 14.31 -10.31
CA LEU A 475 -3.27 14.33 -9.08
C LEU A 475 -2.61 15.29 -8.08
N VAL A 476 -3.39 16.19 -7.49
CA VAL A 476 -2.91 17.07 -6.42
C VAL A 476 -2.69 16.25 -5.14
N GLU A 477 -1.44 16.12 -4.72
CA GLU A 477 -1.07 15.29 -3.57
C GLU A 477 -1.04 16.09 -2.27
N SER A 478 -0.45 17.29 -2.27
CA SER A 478 -0.39 18.13 -1.07
C SER A 478 -0.34 19.61 -1.39
N ILE A 479 -0.87 20.42 -0.46
CA ILE A 479 -0.82 21.88 -0.50
C ILE A 479 -0.14 22.34 0.79
N SER A 480 0.99 23.01 0.67
CA SER A 480 1.79 23.51 1.79
C SER A 480 2.19 24.96 1.59
N ARG A 481 2.84 25.54 2.60
CA ARG A 481 3.51 26.84 2.52
C ARG A 481 5.00 26.66 2.70
N THR A 482 5.79 27.42 1.96
CA THR A 482 7.24 27.55 2.15
C THR A 482 7.56 28.46 3.35
N ALA A 483 8.83 28.54 3.74
CA ALA A 483 9.26 29.32 4.90
C ALA A 483 8.97 30.84 4.76
N ASP A 484 9.02 31.35 3.54
CA ASP A 484 8.63 32.72 3.14
C ASP A 484 7.11 32.88 2.98
N GLY A 485 6.32 31.84 3.25
CA GLY A 485 4.85 31.89 3.27
C GLY A 485 4.16 31.66 1.92
N ALA A 486 4.93 31.47 0.84
CA ALA A 486 4.40 31.19 -0.50
C ALA A 486 3.73 29.81 -0.57
N ILE A 487 2.64 29.71 -1.33
CA ILE A 487 1.91 28.45 -1.51
C ILE A 487 2.67 27.55 -2.48
N GLN A 488 2.88 26.31 -2.07
CA GLN A 488 3.50 25.26 -2.87
C GLN A 488 2.53 24.08 -3.01
N ILE A 489 2.34 23.62 -4.24
CA ILE A 489 1.46 22.50 -4.58
C ILE A 489 2.35 21.37 -5.09
N GLU A 490 2.21 20.22 -4.45
CA GLU A 490 2.82 18.96 -4.89
C GLU A 490 1.77 18.10 -5.59
N PHE A 491 2.18 17.51 -6.70
CA PHE A 491 1.30 16.71 -7.56
C PHE A 491 2.07 15.54 -8.17
N VAL A 492 1.35 14.52 -8.60
CA VAL A 492 1.92 13.25 -9.10
C VAL A 492 1.21 12.80 -10.37
N PRO A 493 1.88 12.12 -11.31
CA PRO A 493 1.21 11.56 -12.48
C PRO A 493 0.02 10.69 -12.06
N LEU A 494 -1.09 10.73 -12.80
CA LEU A 494 -2.31 10.00 -12.42
C LEU A 494 -2.11 8.48 -12.28
N ASN A 495 -1.15 7.93 -13.02
CA ASN A 495 -0.81 6.52 -12.99
C ASN A 495 0.20 6.16 -11.89
N ASP A 496 0.86 7.11 -11.22
CA ASP A 496 1.86 6.81 -10.18
C ASP A 496 1.19 6.26 -8.91
N ALA A 497 1.49 5.01 -8.57
CA ALA A 497 0.97 4.31 -7.39
C ALA A 497 1.99 4.21 -6.24
N ARG A 498 3.18 4.82 -6.39
CA ARG A 498 4.25 4.77 -5.38
C ARG A 498 3.84 5.54 -4.14
N ARG A 499 4.54 5.29 -3.03
CA ARG A 499 4.31 6.06 -1.80
C ARG A 499 5.07 7.39 -1.86
N ALA A 500 4.52 8.43 -1.23
CA ALA A 500 5.19 9.72 -1.14
C ALA A 500 6.60 9.65 -0.52
N ALA A 501 6.85 8.71 0.40
CA ALA A 501 8.18 8.51 0.99
C ALA A 501 9.21 8.00 -0.03
N GLU A 502 8.81 7.04 -0.87
CA GLU A 502 9.65 6.42 -1.91
C GLU A 502 10.04 7.44 -2.98
N ARG A 503 9.07 8.22 -3.49
CA ARG A 503 9.35 9.32 -4.43
C ARG A 503 10.27 10.39 -3.84
N ARG A 504 10.19 10.65 -2.54
CA ARG A 504 11.08 11.60 -1.85
C ARG A 504 12.51 11.11 -1.83
N GLU A 505 12.72 9.82 -1.58
CA GLU A 505 14.04 9.20 -1.59
C GLU A 505 14.68 9.25 -2.97
N LEU A 506 13.89 8.96 -4.02
CA LEU A 506 14.33 9.02 -5.42
C LEU A 506 14.41 10.45 -5.99
N LYS A 507 14.05 11.48 -5.20
CA LYS A 507 14.00 12.90 -5.61
C LYS A 507 13.05 13.20 -6.79
N GLU A 508 12.06 12.35 -7.01
CA GLU A 508 11.08 12.45 -8.10
C GLU A 508 9.80 13.15 -7.62
N ARG A 509 9.89 14.47 -7.40
CA ARG A 509 8.76 15.26 -6.87
C ARG A 509 8.39 16.39 -7.79
N HIS A 510 7.14 16.42 -8.23
CA HIS A 510 6.62 17.56 -8.98
C HIS A 510 6.02 18.57 -8.02
N ARG A 511 6.60 19.77 -8.00
CA ARG A 511 6.19 20.88 -7.13
C ARG A 511 6.17 22.19 -7.90
N ALA A 512 5.13 22.97 -7.69
CA ALA A 512 5.00 24.28 -8.31
C ALA A 512 4.40 25.30 -7.34
N SER A 513 4.83 26.55 -7.48
CA SER A 513 4.09 27.71 -6.95
C SER A 513 2.91 28.02 -7.86
N LEU A 514 1.98 28.84 -7.38
CA LEU A 514 0.83 29.30 -8.17
C LEU A 514 1.25 29.98 -9.47
N GLU A 515 2.28 30.84 -9.44
CA GLU A 515 2.80 31.49 -10.65
C GLU A 515 3.43 30.49 -11.63
N ARG A 516 4.08 29.43 -11.12
CA ARG A 516 4.63 28.39 -11.99
C ARG A 516 3.50 27.55 -12.60
N LEU A 517 2.41 27.29 -11.88
CA LEU A 517 1.22 26.64 -12.46
C LEU A 517 0.58 27.51 -13.55
N ARG A 518 0.43 28.82 -13.31
CA ARG A 518 -0.09 29.76 -14.30
C ARG A 518 0.72 29.75 -15.59
N LYS A 519 2.05 29.83 -15.47
CA LYS A 519 2.97 29.82 -16.63
C LYS A 519 2.94 28.49 -17.42
N ARG A 520 2.46 27.42 -16.80
CA ARG A 520 2.28 26.09 -17.42
C ARG A 520 0.84 25.85 -17.87
N ASN A 521 0.07 26.93 -18.02
CA ASN A 521 -1.33 26.92 -18.43
C ASN A 521 -2.18 25.90 -17.65
N CYS A 522 -1.94 25.79 -16.34
CA CYS A 522 -2.62 24.83 -15.49
C CYS A 522 -4.14 25.03 -15.55
N ARG A 523 -4.90 23.94 -15.68
CA ARG A 523 -6.35 23.93 -15.49
C ARG A 523 -6.80 22.76 -14.64
N LYS A 524 -7.89 22.95 -13.91
CA LYS A 524 -8.56 21.85 -13.21
C LYS A 524 -9.44 21.06 -14.17
N VAL A 525 -9.37 19.73 -14.08
CA VAL A 525 -10.20 18.82 -14.88
C VAL A 525 -10.85 17.77 -13.99
N VAL A 526 -11.93 17.18 -14.49
CA VAL A 526 -12.60 16.03 -13.90
C VAL A 526 -12.32 14.83 -14.78
N VAL A 527 -11.87 13.74 -14.16
CA VAL A 527 -11.76 12.43 -14.80
C VAL A 527 -12.92 11.58 -14.34
N ASP A 528 -13.82 11.21 -15.25
CA ASP A 528 -14.97 10.38 -14.91
C ASP A 528 -14.53 8.93 -14.54
N PRO A 529 -15.43 8.06 -14.03
CA PRO A 529 -15.06 6.72 -13.61
C PRO A 529 -14.47 5.81 -14.71
N ILE A 530 -14.64 6.16 -15.99
CA ILE A 530 -14.11 5.39 -17.13
C ILE A 530 -12.92 6.08 -17.82
N GLY A 531 -12.40 7.18 -17.25
CA GLY A 531 -11.18 7.85 -17.71
C GLY A 531 -11.40 8.98 -18.72
N ARG A 532 -12.64 9.42 -18.97
CA ARG A 532 -12.89 10.58 -19.84
C ARG A 532 -12.59 11.87 -19.09
N VAL A 533 -11.93 12.80 -19.77
CA VAL A 533 -11.45 14.06 -19.19
C VAL A 533 -12.38 15.20 -19.60
N PHE A 534 -12.90 15.92 -18.61
CA PHE A 534 -13.77 17.07 -18.80
C PHE A 534 -13.21 18.30 -18.09
N PRO A 535 -13.46 19.53 -18.58
CA PRO A 535 -13.25 20.74 -17.78
C PRO A 535 -14.03 20.66 -16.47
N ALA A 536 -13.42 21.08 -15.35
CA ALA A 536 -14.09 21.01 -14.05
C ALA A 536 -15.20 22.05 -13.85
N ASN A 537 -15.13 23.19 -14.56
CA ASN A 537 -16.11 24.29 -14.52
C ASN A 537 -16.46 24.72 -13.08
N ASP A 538 -15.42 25.10 -12.33
CA ASP A 538 -15.45 25.31 -10.89
C ASP A 538 -16.14 26.58 -10.41
#